data_AF-Q0C7Z2-F1
#
_entry.id   AF-Q0C7Z2-F1
#
_cell.length_a   1.000
_cell.length_b   1.000
_cell.length_c   1.000
_cell.angle_alpha   90.00
_cell.angle_beta   90.00
_cell.angle_gamma   90.00
#
_symmetry.space_group_name_H-M   'P 1'
#
loop_
_entity.id
_entity.type
_entity.pdbx_description
1 polymer ?
#
loop_
_entity_poly.entity_id
_entity_poly.type
_entity_poly.pdbx_seq_one_letter_code
_entity_poly.pdbx_strand_id
1 'polypeptide(L)'
;MRRIYEQCMQVIVYLGPDLATSNVASRYRLHELETHFGSLALTLPISLHDILKRKYFSRIWVIQELVLSQRALFRIKHYEFWADSRTAHCLPPSWSWDSTEARWVQFMATKTLPVKNILELLQLASQSHASDPRDKLFGLLGLYQGDASAQALPPDYSLSVQNVFLGFFAYCLVNLKHVDLLYRAAGLGAPKSSPSWVPNWEADWPHIFTTPAVDSDEMAGRITQHIGCSKLGILQPDSKAPRWARSLIFRDQPQSPEWAEALFHRRPWFHDASIHANTGALRVYLTHFCAISRRPSLVDTIGSSCLFEVLGNSSRLFLASETNLESTVDPTDDHLFILNTGNSKLIYLILRPLAYPRTYKMIAACTHLFIHFHGGITPFRSLSISSVAVGISVIRSGLNISMADLTGMNMYFPSAETGWDTLSAYWGMLMDSGIYVLQSLDRGYQVADSAIGCLECDAGVVQIGDDGA
;
A
#
# COMPACT_ATOMS: atom_id res chain seq x y z
N MET A 1 -10.16 26.27 -8.96
CA MET A 1 -9.38 26.16 -10.21
C MET A 1 -10.08 25.26 -11.23
N ARG A 2 -10.43 24.00 -10.89
CA ARG A 2 -11.25 23.07 -11.70
C ARG A 2 -12.31 23.70 -12.63
N ARG A 3 -13.29 24.44 -12.07
CA ARG A 3 -14.40 25.04 -12.83
C ARG A 3 -13.95 25.92 -14.00
N ILE A 4 -12.83 26.63 -13.85
CA ILE A 4 -12.27 27.51 -14.88
C ILE A 4 -11.89 26.68 -16.11
N TYR A 5 -11.17 25.57 -15.89
CA TYR A 5 -10.71 24.71 -16.98
C TYR A 5 -11.82 23.84 -17.54
N GLU A 6 -12.80 23.41 -16.73
CA GLU A 6 -13.98 22.70 -17.24
C GLU A 6 -14.79 23.54 -18.23
N GLN A 7 -14.93 24.84 -17.95
CA GLN A 7 -15.68 25.79 -18.77
C GLN A 7 -14.85 26.39 -19.91
N CYS A 8 -13.52 26.25 -19.89
CA CYS A 8 -12.68 26.84 -20.93
C CYS A 8 -12.89 26.15 -22.29
N MET A 9 -12.93 26.96 -23.35
CA MET A 9 -13.02 26.47 -24.72
C MET A 9 -11.72 25.82 -25.21
N GLN A 10 -10.58 26.32 -24.74
CA GLN A 10 -9.26 25.81 -25.08
C GLN A 10 -8.19 26.30 -24.09
N VAL A 11 -7.14 25.52 -23.93
CA VAL A 11 -5.91 25.91 -23.23
C VAL A 11 -4.80 26.11 -24.24
N ILE A 12 -4.12 27.26 -24.19
CA ILE A 12 -2.97 27.55 -25.04
C ILE A 12 -1.71 27.19 -24.27
N VAL A 13 -0.98 26.20 -24.77
CA VAL A 13 0.26 25.68 -24.20
C VAL A 13 1.43 26.46 -24.79
N TYR A 14 2.06 27.28 -23.95
CA TYR A 14 3.28 28.02 -24.28
C TYR A 14 4.49 27.36 -23.61
N LEU A 15 5.42 26.85 -24.43
CA LEU A 15 6.55 26.03 -23.97
C LEU A 15 7.88 26.78 -23.86
N GLY A 16 7.86 28.11 -24.06
CA GLY A 16 9.04 28.97 -24.03
C GLY A 16 9.32 29.67 -25.37
N PRO A 17 10.14 30.73 -25.36
CA PRO A 17 10.50 31.50 -26.56
C PRO A 17 11.45 30.75 -27.50
N ASP A 18 12.12 29.71 -27.01
CA ASP A 18 12.96 28.79 -27.77
C ASP A 18 12.15 27.91 -28.73
N LEU A 19 10.88 27.62 -28.38
CA LEU A 19 9.97 26.90 -29.24
C LEU A 19 8.98 27.81 -29.94
N ALA A 20 8.37 28.80 -29.29
CA ALA A 20 7.28 29.56 -29.86
C ALA A 20 7.76 30.91 -30.44
N THR A 21 7.42 31.19 -31.70
CA THR A 21 7.63 32.50 -32.33
C THR A 21 6.33 33.29 -32.40
N SER A 22 6.43 34.62 -32.54
CA SER A 22 5.27 35.54 -32.49
C SER A 22 4.33 35.44 -33.70
N ASN A 23 4.80 34.91 -34.83
CA ASN A 23 4.00 34.79 -36.05
C ASN A 23 3.50 33.35 -36.22
N VAL A 24 2.19 33.15 -36.03
CA VAL A 24 1.52 31.88 -36.31
C VAL A 24 1.01 31.87 -37.74
N ALA A 25 1.40 30.87 -38.53
CA ALA A 25 1.02 30.73 -39.94
C ALA A 25 -0.07 29.67 -40.16
N SER A 26 0.09 28.47 -39.60
CA SER A 26 -0.76 27.31 -39.92
C SER A 26 -1.07 26.42 -38.71
N ARG A 27 -2.20 25.70 -38.79
CA ARG A 27 -2.70 24.78 -37.75
C ARG A 27 -2.64 23.32 -38.19
N TYR A 28 -2.17 22.45 -37.31
CA TYR A 28 -2.04 21.01 -37.53
C TYR A 28 -2.54 20.21 -36.33
N ARG A 29 -2.77 18.90 -36.49
CA ARG A 29 -3.08 17.99 -35.38
C ARG A 29 -1.79 17.64 -34.64
N LEU A 30 -1.81 17.50 -33.32
CA LEU A 30 -0.61 17.17 -32.56
C LEU A 30 0.03 15.83 -32.99
N HIS A 31 -0.77 14.85 -33.39
CA HIS A 31 -0.26 13.58 -33.91
C HIS A 31 0.46 13.71 -35.28
N GLU A 32 0.33 14.84 -35.97
CA GLU A 32 1.03 15.15 -37.23
C GLU A 32 2.37 15.87 -36.99
N LEU A 33 2.71 16.19 -35.72
CA LEU A 33 3.90 16.97 -35.35
C LEU A 33 5.17 16.45 -36.02
N GLU A 34 5.49 15.17 -35.81
CA GLU A 34 6.74 14.57 -36.28
C GLU A 34 6.75 14.41 -37.80
N THR A 35 5.61 14.04 -38.41
CA THR A 35 5.47 13.97 -39.86
C THR A 35 5.65 15.34 -40.50
N HIS A 36 5.08 16.38 -39.90
CA HIS A 36 5.18 17.75 -40.39
C HIS A 36 6.62 18.26 -40.33
N PHE A 37 7.30 18.15 -39.19
CA PHE A 37 8.68 18.60 -39.07
C PHE A 37 9.67 17.71 -39.85
N GLY A 38 9.40 16.42 -40.00
CA GLY A 38 10.16 15.52 -40.87
C GLY A 38 10.10 15.93 -42.35
N SER A 39 8.95 16.40 -42.82
CA SER A 39 8.79 16.88 -44.20
C SER A 39 9.55 18.18 -44.51
N LEU A 40 9.84 18.99 -43.49
CA LEU A 40 10.45 20.32 -43.64
C LEU A 40 11.99 20.30 -43.68
N ALA A 41 12.62 19.11 -43.61
CA ALA A 41 14.09 18.94 -43.60
C ALA A 41 14.84 19.87 -42.63
N LEU A 42 14.21 20.23 -41.50
CA LEU A 42 14.80 21.13 -40.50
C LEU A 42 15.91 20.40 -39.73
N THR A 43 16.97 21.12 -39.41
CA THR A 43 18.22 20.63 -38.81
C THR A 43 18.10 20.07 -37.39
N LEU A 44 16.93 20.16 -36.74
CA LEU A 44 16.63 19.50 -35.47
C LEU A 44 15.19 18.96 -35.51
N PRO A 45 15.00 17.62 -35.52
CA PRO A 45 13.67 17.03 -35.44
C PRO A 45 13.09 17.30 -34.05
N ILE A 46 11.91 17.94 -33.99
CA ILE A 46 11.17 18.12 -32.73
C ILE A 46 10.31 16.88 -32.56
N SER A 47 10.63 16.05 -31.57
CA SER A 47 9.81 14.90 -31.20
C SER A 47 8.76 15.29 -30.16
N LEU A 48 7.65 14.55 -30.13
CA LEU A 48 6.65 14.71 -29.06
C LEU A 48 7.27 14.37 -27.69
N HIS A 49 8.20 13.42 -27.67
CA HIS A 49 8.90 13.00 -26.46
C HIS A 49 9.75 14.14 -25.85
N ASP A 50 10.46 14.91 -26.67
CA ASP A 50 11.26 16.06 -26.21
C ASP A 50 10.39 17.23 -25.72
N ILE A 51 9.18 17.36 -26.25
CA ILE A 51 8.19 18.31 -25.76
C ILE A 51 7.73 17.92 -24.35
N LEU A 52 7.36 16.64 -24.17
CA LEU A 52 6.82 16.13 -22.90
C LEU A 52 7.86 16.11 -21.77
N LYS A 53 9.16 16.12 -22.09
CA LYS A 53 10.26 16.30 -21.11
C LYS A 53 10.35 17.71 -20.53
N ARG A 54 9.65 18.71 -21.10
CA ARG A 54 9.74 20.08 -20.61
C ARG A 54 9.10 20.23 -19.23
N LYS A 55 9.65 21.15 -18.44
CA LYS A 55 9.18 21.51 -17.09
C LYS A 55 7.69 21.85 -17.02
N TYR A 56 7.06 22.27 -18.12
CA TYR A 56 5.62 22.50 -18.17
C TYR A 56 4.82 21.23 -17.80
N PHE A 57 5.14 20.08 -18.42
CA PHE A 57 4.40 18.82 -18.21
C PHE A 57 4.74 18.13 -16.90
N SER A 58 5.80 18.55 -16.21
CA SER A 58 6.10 18.05 -14.88
C SER A 58 5.37 18.79 -13.78
N ARG A 59 4.50 19.78 -14.04
CA ARG A 59 3.79 20.52 -12.99
C ARG A 59 2.45 19.88 -12.65
N ILE A 60 2.18 19.64 -11.37
CA ILE A 60 0.95 19.00 -10.89
C ILE A 60 -0.34 19.74 -11.34
N TRP A 61 -0.33 21.07 -11.31
CA TRP A 61 -1.50 21.88 -11.68
C TRP A 61 -1.85 21.77 -13.17
N VAL A 62 -0.86 21.52 -14.04
CA VAL A 62 -1.05 21.40 -15.49
C VAL A 62 -1.95 20.20 -15.84
N ILE A 63 -2.02 19.20 -14.97
CA ILE A 63 -2.94 18.07 -15.12
C ILE A 63 -4.38 18.57 -15.18
N GLN A 64 -4.79 19.45 -14.24
CA GLN A 64 -6.13 20.06 -14.28
C GLN A 64 -6.34 20.89 -15.54
N GLU A 65 -5.33 21.64 -15.97
CA GLU A 65 -5.43 22.52 -17.13
C GLU A 65 -5.71 21.72 -18.41
N LEU A 66 -4.93 20.68 -18.67
CA LEU A 66 -5.04 19.91 -19.91
C LEU A 66 -6.17 18.90 -19.88
N VAL A 67 -6.35 18.15 -18.78
CA VAL A 67 -7.38 17.11 -18.67
C VAL A 67 -8.78 17.71 -18.70
N LEU A 68 -9.01 18.80 -17.96
CA LEU A 68 -10.33 19.42 -17.85
C LEU A 68 -10.68 20.34 -19.01
N SER A 69 -9.72 20.74 -19.86
CA SER A 69 -10.01 21.60 -21.02
C SER A 69 -10.87 20.90 -22.07
N GLN A 70 -11.52 21.66 -22.96
CA GLN A 70 -12.18 21.07 -24.15
C GLN A 70 -11.17 20.67 -25.24
N ARG A 71 -10.03 21.37 -25.31
CA ARG A 71 -8.93 21.12 -26.24
C ARG A 71 -7.67 21.86 -25.76
N ALA A 72 -6.50 21.41 -26.17
CA ALA A 72 -5.23 22.09 -25.98
C ALA A 72 -4.64 22.53 -27.32
N LEU A 73 -3.91 23.65 -27.32
CA LEU A 73 -3.25 24.19 -28.50
C LEU A 73 -1.79 24.51 -28.18
N PHE A 74 -0.87 23.79 -28.79
CA PHE A 74 0.57 23.89 -28.57
C PHE A 74 1.17 24.83 -29.60
N ARG A 75 1.88 25.87 -29.13
CA ARG A 75 2.62 26.78 -30.02
C ARG A 75 4.04 26.28 -30.21
N ILE A 76 4.37 25.87 -31.44
CA ILE A 76 5.65 25.29 -31.79
C ILE A 76 6.12 25.90 -33.11
N LYS A 77 7.22 26.64 -33.04
CA LYS A 77 7.73 27.57 -34.05
C LYS A 77 6.61 28.52 -34.48
N HIS A 78 6.38 28.65 -35.79
CA HIS A 78 5.31 29.42 -36.40
C HIS A 78 4.03 28.60 -36.65
N TYR A 79 3.85 27.49 -35.93
CA TYR A 79 2.71 26.58 -36.08
C TYR A 79 1.93 26.38 -34.79
N GLU A 80 0.64 26.10 -34.94
CA GLU A 80 -0.26 25.75 -33.84
C GLU A 80 -0.70 24.28 -33.96
N PHE A 81 -0.33 23.47 -32.97
CA PHE A 81 -0.71 22.07 -32.90
C PHE A 81 -1.89 21.86 -31.95
N TRP A 82 -2.98 21.48 -32.58
CA TRP A 82 -4.23 20.97 -32.06
C TRP A 82 -4.27 19.67 -31.24
N ALA A 83 -4.75 19.63 -30.00
CA ALA A 83 -5.00 18.36 -29.30
C ALA A 83 -6.38 18.31 -28.61
N ASP A 84 -7.03 17.16 -28.73
CA ASP A 84 -8.31 16.82 -28.10
C ASP A 84 -8.29 15.38 -27.54
N SER A 85 -9.41 14.93 -26.99
CA SER A 85 -9.56 13.58 -26.43
C SER A 85 -9.27 12.43 -27.40
N ARG A 86 -9.27 12.67 -28.71
CA ARG A 86 -8.96 11.65 -29.73
C ARG A 86 -7.48 11.57 -30.06
N THR A 87 -6.71 12.60 -29.70
CA THR A 87 -5.32 12.76 -30.12
C THR A 87 -4.45 11.59 -29.68
N ALA A 88 -4.63 11.07 -28.46
CA ALA A 88 -3.88 9.93 -27.95
C ALA A 88 -4.10 8.65 -28.79
N HIS A 89 -5.29 8.46 -29.35
CA HIS A 89 -5.63 7.30 -30.19
C HIS A 89 -5.16 7.45 -31.65
N CYS A 90 -4.80 8.66 -32.07
CA CYS A 90 -4.30 8.94 -33.42
C CYS A 90 -2.76 8.91 -33.51
N LEU A 91 -2.07 8.71 -32.39
CA LEU A 91 -0.62 8.54 -32.37
C LEU A 91 -0.22 7.22 -33.05
N PRO A 92 0.99 7.15 -33.64
CA PRO A 92 1.44 5.96 -34.34
C PRO A 92 1.53 4.76 -33.38
N PRO A 93 1.38 3.50 -33.87
CA PRO A 93 1.45 2.30 -33.04
C PRO A 93 2.79 2.11 -32.31
N SER A 94 3.86 2.76 -32.78
CA SER A 94 5.17 2.78 -32.14
C SER A 94 5.22 3.65 -30.88
N TRP A 95 4.22 4.51 -30.66
CA TRP A 95 4.17 5.39 -29.50
C TRP A 95 3.73 4.64 -28.24
N SER A 96 4.49 4.81 -27.15
CA SER A 96 4.11 4.33 -25.83
C SER A 96 4.18 5.45 -24.81
N TRP A 97 3.06 5.68 -24.11
CA TRP A 97 2.99 6.64 -23.01
C TRP A 97 3.85 6.24 -21.82
N ASP A 98 4.14 4.95 -21.65
CA ASP A 98 4.99 4.44 -20.56
C ASP A 98 6.44 4.94 -20.66
N SER A 99 6.86 5.33 -21.86
CA SER A 99 8.18 5.95 -22.11
C SER A 99 8.29 7.39 -21.59
N THR A 100 7.19 8.01 -21.18
CA THR A 100 7.14 9.42 -20.78
C THR A 100 6.88 9.57 -19.29
N GLU A 101 7.39 10.65 -18.70
CA GLU A 101 7.12 10.99 -17.30
C GLU A 101 5.72 11.60 -17.10
N ALA A 102 5.14 12.13 -18.17
CA ALA A 102 3.83 12.78 -18.18
C ALA A 102 2.73 11.85 -18.73
N ARG A 103 2.64 10.61 -18.21
CA ARG A 103 1.69 9.59 -18.70
C ARG A 103 0.24 10.06 -18.69
N TRP A 104 -0.12 10.92 -17.74
CA TRP A 104 -1.44 11.52 -17.61
C TRP A 104 -1.86 12.34 -18.85
N VAL A 105 -0.92 12.81 -19.68
CA VAL A 105 -1.20 13.60 -20.90
C VAL A 105 -2.00 12.81 -21.93
N GLN A 106 -1.94 11.47 -21.89
CA GLN A 106 -2.79 10.63 -22.74
C GLN A 106 -4.29 10.89 -22.54
N PHE A 107 -4.68 11.42 -21.38
CA PHE A 107 -6.05 11.76 -21.02
C PHE A 107 -6.33 13.27 -21.15
N MET A 108 -5.56 13.98 -21.96
CA MET A 108 -5.82 15.39 -22.19
C MET A 108 -7.18 15.60 -22.87
N ALA A 109 -7.90 16.64 -22.46
CA ALA A 109 -9.21 17.02 -22.97
C ALA A 109 -10.30 15.92 -22.87
N THR A 110 -10.10 14.87 -22.05
CA THR A 110 -11.11 13.84 -21.80
C THR A 110 -12.12 14.25 -20.73
N LYS A 111 -11.89 15.37 -20.01
CA LYS A 111 -12.65 15.85 -18.84
C LYS A 111 -12.58 14.96 -17.60
N THR A 112 -12.21 13.69 -17.75
CA THR A 112 -12.16 12.69 -16.69
C THR A 112 -10.94 11.79 -16.84
N LEU A 113 -10.37 11.35 -15.72
CA LEU A 113 -9.32 10.33 -15.71
C LEU A 113 -9.95 8.95 -15.45
N PRO A 114 -9.53 7.89 -16.16
CA PRO A 114 -10.09 6.54 -16.00
C PRO A 114 -9.46 5.84 -14.78
N VAL A 115 -9.65 6.42 -13.60
CA VAL A 115 -9.11 5.93 -12.32
C VAL A 115 -10.23 5.40 -11.45
N LYS A 116 -10.00 4.25 -10.80
CA LYS A 116 -11.00 3.58 -9.94
C LYS A 116 -11.05 4.17 -8.53
N ASN A 117 -9.91 4.65 -8.03
CA ASN A 117 -9.77 5.19 -6.68
C ASN A 117 -8.71 6.31 -6.64
N ILE A 118 -8.61 6.97 -5.49
CA ILE A 118 -7.68 8.08 -5.28
C ILE A 118 -6.20 7.66 -5.38
N LEU A 119 -5.85 6.42 -5.02
CA LEU A 119 -4.48 5.92 -5.11
C LEU A 119 -4.03 5.75 -6.56
N GLU A 120 -4.90 5.24 -7.44
CA GLU A 120 -4.63 5.17 -8.88
C GLU A 120 -4.42 6.57 -9.50
N LEU A 121 -5.18 7.57 -9.05
CA LEU A 121 -4.98 8.97 -9.46
C LEU A 121 -3.62 9.51 -9.04
N LEU A 122 -3.24 9.27 -7.79
CA LEU A 122 -1.95 9.69 -7.25
C LEU A 122 -0.79 8.98 -7.93
N GLN A 123 -0.95 7.69 -8.24
CA GLN A 123 0.02 6.91 -8.99
C GLN A 123 0.20 7.47 -10.42
N LEU A 124 -0.89 7.76 -11.13
CA LEU A 124 -0.87 8.31 -12.49
C LEU A 124 -0.16 9.67 -12.56
N ALA A 125 -0.32 10.49 -11.53
CA ALA A 125 0.28 11.83 -11.43
C ALA A 125 1.61 11.85 -10.66
N SER A 126 2.11 10.72 -10.19
CA SER A 126 3.17 10.64 -9.18
C SER A 126 4.51 11.26 -9.58
N GLN A 127 4.81 11.30 -10.88
CA GLN A 127 6.03 11.91 -11.43
C GLN A 127 5.91 13.42 -11.61
N SER A 128 4.75 14.01 -11.27
CA SER A 128 4.55 15.45 -11.31
C SER A 128 5.11 16.13 -10.05
N HIS A 129 5.74 17.27 -10.26
CA HIS A 129 6.32 18.14 -9.27
C HIS A 129 5.35 19.24 -8.82
N ALA A 130 5.56 19.65 -7.57
CA ALA A 130 4.91 20.79 -6.96
C ALA A 130 5.91 21.55 -6.10
N SER A 131 5.80 22.88 -6.08
CA SER A 131 6.63 23.71 -5.20
C SER A 131 6.17 23.61 -3.74
N ASP A 132 4.85 23.57 -3.52
CA ASP A 132 4.27 23.21 -2.23
C ASP A 132 3.98 21.70 -2.23
N PRO A 133 4.53 20.91 -1.29
CA PRO A 133 4.27 19.46 -1.23
C PRO A 133 2.78 19.11 -1.15
N ARG A 134 1.95 19.95 -0.51
CA ARG A 134 0.50 19.72 -0.33
C ARG A 134 -0.25 19.69 -1.67
N ASP A 135 0.27 20.38 -2.68
CA ASP A 135 -0.33 20.39 -4.02
C ASP A 135 -0.27 19.03 -4.72
N LYS A 136 0.60 18.11 -4.27
CA LYS A 136 0.56 16.71 -4.75
C LYS A 136 -0.79 16.04 -4.46
N LEU A 137 -1.50 16.48 -3.42
CA LEU A 137 -2.87 16.05 -3.11
C LEU A 137 -3.88 17.07 -3.64
N PHE A 138 -3.75 18.34 -3.22
CA PHE A 138 -4.74 19.38 -3.54
C PHE A 138 -4.88 19.66 -5.04
N GLY A 139 -3.80 19.52 -5.81
CA GLY A 139 -3.79 19.61 -7.26
C GLY A 139 -4.54 18.47 -7.96
N LEU A 140 -4.87 17.40 -7.26
CA LEU A 140 -5.54 16.22 -7.83
C LEU A 140 -6.95 15.99 -7.29
N LEU A 141 -7.27 16.45 -6.07
CA LEU A 141 -8.61 16.29 -5.48
C LEU A 141 -9.73 16.77 -6.40
N GLY A 142 -9.51 17.88 -7.11
CA GLY A 142 -10.47 18.41 -8.09
C GLY A 142 -10.75 17.48 -9.28
N LEU A 143 -9.86 16.52 -9.58
CA LEU A 143 -9.99 15.56 -10.67
C LEU A 143 -10.67 14.26 -10.25
N TYR A 144 -10.71 13.96 -8.95
CA TYR A 144 -11.31 12.74 -8.44
C TYR A 144 -12.83 12.89 -8.34
N GLN A 145 -13.57 12.00 -9.01
CA GLN A 145 -15.03 12.02 -9.06
C GLN A 145 -15.69 10.87 -8.29
N GLY A 146 -14.89 10.00 -7.65
CA GLY A 146 -15.35 8.73 -7.09
C GLY A 146 -16.10 8.83 -5.75
N ASP A 147 -15.97 9.94 -5.02
CA ASP A 147 -16.65 10.13 -3.74
C ASP A 147 -17.22 11.55 -3.66
N ALA A 148 -18.52 11.66 -3.38
CA ALA A 148 -19.19 12.96 -3.25
C ALA A 148 -18.63 13.78 -2.07
N SER A 149 -18.13 13.08 -1.03
CA SER A 149 -17.47 13.69 0.13
C SER A 149 -16.09 14.29 -0.22
N ALA A 150 -15.33 13.64 -1.10
CA ALA A 150 -14.02 14.13 -1.55
C ALA A 150 -14.13 15.42 -2.40
N GLN A 151 -15.28 15.65 -3.04
CA GLN A 151 -15.57 16.90 -3.75
C GLN A 151 -15.89 18.07 -2.81
N ALA A 152 -16.14 17.80 -1.52
CA ALA A 152 -16.60 18.78 -0.53
C ALA A 152 -15.47 19.37 0.34
N LEU A 153 -14.23 18.85 0.27
CA LEU A 153 -13.11 19.36 1.06
C LEU A 153 -12.22 20.28 0.20
N PRO A 154 -12.38 21.62 0.30
CA PRO A 154 -11.48 22.53 -0.38
C PRO A 154 -10.05 22.38 0.17
N PRO A 155 -9.02 22.61 -0.66
CA PRO A 155 -7.64 22.71 -0.20
C PRO A 155 -7.50 23.70 0.97
N ASP A 156 -7.10 23.19 2.14
CA ASP A 156 -6.85 24.01 3.32
C ASP A 156 -5.34 24.15 3.54
N TYR A 157 -4.80 25.28 3.10
CA TYR A 157 -3.38 25.63 3.26
C TYR A 157 -3.04 26.17 4.66
N SER A 158 -4.01 26.30 5.57
CA SER A 158 -3.73 26.60 6.98
C SER A 158 -3.12 25.40 7.70
N LEU A 159 -3.37 24.18 7.20
CA LEU A 159 -2.80 22.94 7.73
C LEU A 159 -1.33 22.80 7.35
N SER A 160 -0.52 22.29 8.28
CA SER A 160 0.87 21.94 8.01
C SER A 160 0.96 20.77 7.01
N VAL A 161 2.09 20.69 6.28
CA VAL A 161 2.38 19.60 5.33
C VAL A 161 2.20 18.23 6.01
N GLN A 162 2.74 18.08 7.22
CA GLN A 162 2.64 16.88 8.03
C GLN A 162 1.18 16.49 8.31
N ASN A 163 0.34 17.45 8.73
CA ASN A 163 -1.07 17.18 9.06
C ASN A 163 -1.86 16.76 7.81
N VAL A 164 -1.60 17.40 6.67
CA VAL A 164 -2.25 17.07 5.40
C VAL A 164 -1.94 15.62 5.00
N PHE A 165 -0.67 15.20 5.02
CA PHE A 165 -0.30 13.84 4.64
C PHE A 165 -0.71 12.80 5.68
N LEU A 166 -0.54 13.07 6.98
CA LEU A 166 -1.02 12.18 8.05
C LEU A 166 -2.53 11.95 7.93
N GLY A 167 -3.31 13.02 7.79
CA GLY A 167 -4.76 12.95 7.61
C GLY A 167 -5.16 12.19 6.34
N PHE A 168 -4.43 12.41 5.24
CA PHE A 168 -4.66 11.69 3.99
C PHE A 168 -4.40 10.18 4.13
N PHE A 169 -3.25 9.76 4.66
CA PHE A 169 -2.94 8.34 4.83
C PHE A 169 -3.86 7.68 5.87
N ALA A 170 -4.25 8.42 6.91
CA ALA A 170 -5.27 8.00 7.87
C ALA A 170 -6.61 7.72 7.19
N TYR A 171 -7.09 8.66 6.37
CA TYR A 171 -8.33 8.51 5.61
C TYR A 171 -8.28 7.31 4.67
N CYS A 172 -7.18 7.15 3.92
CA CYS A 172 -7.01 6.01 3.02
C CYS A 172 -7.03 4.68 3.78
N LEU A 173 -6.38 4.62 4.94
CA LEU A 173 -6.31 3.39 5.71
C LEU A 173 -7.65 3.11 6.39
N VAL A 174 -8.18 4.02 7.21
CA VAL A 174 -9.36 3.77 8.06
C VAL A 174 -10.67 3.81 7.27
N ASN A 175 -10.89 4.85 6.44
CA ASN A 175 -12.16 5.04 5.74
C ASN A 175 -12.20 4.24 4.43
N LEU A 176 -11.15 4.33 3.61
CA LEU A 176 -11.10 3.63 2.31
C LEU A 176 -10.61 2.17 2.41
N LYS A 177 -10.12 1.74 3.59
CA LYS A 177 -9.63 0.37 3.84
C LYS A 177 -8.46 -0.03 2.93
N HIS A 178 -7.67 0.94 2.46
CA HIS A 178 -6.46 0.70 1.66
C HIS A 178 -5.27 0.31 2.55
N VAL A 179 -5.37 -0.86 3.18
CA VAL A 179 -4.35 -1.46 4.06
C VAL A 179 -3.02 -1.77 3.37
N ASP A 180 -3.02 -1.87 2.05
CA ASP A 180 -1.80 -2.08 1.26
C ASP A 180 -0.77 -0.95 1.41
N LEU A 181 -1.20 0.24 1.84
CA LEU A 181 -0.30 1.36 2.15
C LEU A 181 0.67 1.02 3.30
N LEU A 182 0.36 0.04 4.15
CA LEU A 182 1.27 -0.44 5.19
C LEU A 182 2.54 -1.09 4.63
N TYR A 183 2.52 -1.59 3.39
CA TYR A 183 3.75 -2.06 2.71
C TYR A 183 4.75 -0.93 2.42
N ARG A 184 4.31 0.33 2.54
CA ARG A 184 5.08 1.54 2.24
C ARG A 184 5.33 2.39 3.48
N ALA A 185 4.96 1.89 4.65
CA ALA A 185 5.21 2.54 5.93
C ALA A 185 6.71 2.84 6.10
N ALA A 186 7.05 4.03 6.60
CA ALA A 186 8.44 4.45 6.74
C ALA A 186 9.23 3.63 7.79
N GLY A 187 8.54 2.99 8.72
CA GLY A 187 9.14 2.09 9.71
C GLY A 187 10.19 2.78 10.57
N LEU A 188 11.42 2.25 10.58
CA LEU A 188 12.57 2.86 11.24
C LEU A 188 13.07 4.14 10.56
N GLY A 189 12.82 4.31 9.27
CA GLY A 189 13.17 5.50 8.50
C GLY A 189 12.19 6.66 8.68
N ALA A 190 11.14 6.49 9.49
CA ALA A 190 10.18 7.55 9.77
C ALA A 190 10.87 8.76 10.44
N PRO A 191 10.65 10.00 9.93
CA PRO A 191 11.07 11.19 10.63
C PRO A 191 10.49 11.25 12.04
N LYS A 192 11.19 11.89 12.97
CA LYS A 192 10.71 12.02 14.37
C LYS A 192 9.33 12.65 14.49
N SER A 193 8.95 13.51 13.54
CA SER A 193 7.65 14.19 13.48
C SER A 193 6.53 13.35 12.86
N SER A 194 6.81 12.12 12.40
CA SER A 194 5.85 11.27 11.70
C SER A 194 5.71 9.89 12.35
N PRO A 195 4.49 9.34 12.48
CA PRO A 195 4.29 7.97 12.95
C PRO A 195 4.93 6.95 12.00
N SER A 196 5.46 5.85 12.55
CA SER A 196 6.18 4.83 11.78
C SER A 196 5.32 4.10 10.73
N TRP A 197 4.00 4.10 10.89
CA TRP A 197 3.07 3.47 9.94
C TRP A 197 2.81 4.35 8.71
N VAL A 198 3.13 5.64 8.78
CA VAL A 198 2.90 6.57 7.65
C VAL A 198 4.07 6.44 6.67
N PRO A 199 3.80 6.35 5.35
CA PRO A 199 4.85 6.35 4.34
C PRO A 199 5.69 7.62 4.34
N ASN A 200 6.94 7.53 3.88
CA ASN A 200 7.79 8.71 3.69
C ASN A 200 7.43 9.43 2.37
N TRP A 201 6.45 10.33 2.42
CA TRP A 201 5.97 11.07 1.23
C TRP A 201 6.98 12.04 0.61
N GLU A 202 8.05 12.39 1.34
CA GLU A 202 9.08 13.29 0.84
C GLU A 202 10.08 12.57 -0.08
N ALA A 203 10.51 11.37 0.33
CA ALA A 203 11.53 10.62 -0.40
C ALA A 203 10.94 9.77 -1.55
N ASP A 204 9.79 9.11 -1.32
CA ASP A 204 9.39 7.96 -2.14
C ASP A 204 8.00 8.10 -2.80
N TRP A 205 7.55 9.32 -3.07
CA TRP A 205 6.18 9.60 -3.54
C TRP A 205 5.67 8.69 -4.67
N PRO A 206 6.43 8.41 -5.75
CA PRO A 206 5.96 7.51 -6.81
C PRO A 206 5.80 6.05 -6.39
N HIS A 207 6.60 5.60 -5.42
CA HIS A 207 6.60 4.22 -4.97
C HIS A 207 5.47 3.91 -3.98
N ILE A 208 5.00 4.92 -3.22
CA ILE A 208 3.96 4.77 -2.18
C ILE A 208 2.66 4.17 -2.70
N PHE A 209 2.28 4.48 -3.94
CA PHE A 209 1.02 4.03 -4.52
C PHE A 209 1.17 2.77 -5.36
N THR A 210 2.31 2.08 -5.25
CA THR A 210 2.54 0.79 -5.89
C THR A 210 2.39 -0.34 -4.87
N THR A 211 1.76 -1.43 -5.27
CA THR A 211 1.83 -2.68 -4.53
C THR A 211 3.09 -3.43 -4.93
N PRO A 212 3.86 -4.02 -3.99
CA PRO A 212 4.97 -4.90 -4.33
C PRO A 212 4.50 -6.01 -5.27
N ALA A 213 5.08 -6.06 -6.47
CA ALA A 213 4.79 -7.10 -7.44
C ALA A 213 5.67 -8.31 -7.10
N VAL A 214 5.12 -9.28 -6.37
CA VAL A 214 5.83 -10.53 -6.03
C VAL A 214 5.01 -11.70 -6.52
N ASP A 215 5.60 -12.52 -7.37
CA ASP A 215 5.03 -13.79 -7.79
C ASP A 215 5.20 -14.82 -6.66
N SER A 216 4.08 -15.23 -6.06
CA SER A 216 4.04 -16.22 -4.99
C SER A 216 4.62 -17.56 -5.43
N ASP A 217 4.45 -17.95 -6.70
CA ASP A 217 4.92 -19.22 -7.24
C ASP A 217 6.42 -19.19 -7.48
N GLU A 218 6.95 -18.08 -8.00
CA GLU A 218 8.39 -17.87 -8.12
C GLU A 218 9.06 -17.95 -6.75
N MET A 219 8.49 -17.27 -5.75
CA MET A 219 9.03 -17.26 -4.40
C MET A 219 9.00 -18.64 -3.74
N ALA A 220 7.90 -19.39 -3.91
CA ALA A 220 7.84 -20.77 -3.47
C ALA A 220 8.93 -21.63 -4.15
N GLY A 221 9.19 -21.41 -5.44
CA GLY A 221 10.27 -22.06 -6.19
C GLY A 221 11.68 -21.74 -5.65
N ARG A 222 11.94 -20.50 -5.25
CA ARG A 222 13.22 -20.13 -4.62
C ARG A 222 13.41 -20.81 -3.27
N ILE A 223 12.35 -20.84 -2.46
CA ILE A 223 12.38 -21.50 -1.15
C ILE A 223 12.66 -23.00 -1.31
N THR A 224 11.97 -23.70 -2.23
CA THR A 224 12.20 -25.14 -2.46
C THR A 224 13.62 -25.45 -2.89
N GLN A 225 14.19 -24.62 -3.77
CA GLN A 225 15.58 -24.72 -4.18
C GLN A 225 16.53 -24.52 -2.99
N HIS A 226 16.29 -23.50 -2.16
CA HIS A 226 17.12 -23.19 -1.00
C HIS A 226 17.12 -24.31 0.06
N ILE A 227 15.95 -24.88 0.38
CA ILE A 227 15.82 -25.94 1.38
C ILE A 227 16.06 -27.36 0.83
N GLY A 228 16.21 -27.52 -0.49
CA GLY A 228 16.35 -28.82 -1.15
C GLY A 228 15.10 -29.72 -1.05
N CYS A 229 13.90 -29.14 -1.05
CA CYS A 229 12.64 -29.87 -0.93
C CYS A 229 11.91 -29.95 -2.28
N SER A 230 11.34 -31.11 -2.60
CA SER A 230 10.66 -31.35 -3.88
C SER A 230 9.21 -30.83 -3.95
N LYS A 231 8.61 -30.37 -2.83
CA LYS A 231 7.24 -29.82 -2.80
C LYS A 231 7.10 -28.71 -1.75
N LEU A 232 6.89 -27.47 -2.18
CA LEU A 232 6.18 -26.44 -1.40
C LEU A 232 4.72 -26.42 -1.86
N GLY A 233 3.78 -26.27 -0.92
CA GLY A 233 2.39 -25.94 -1.27
C GLY A 233 2.25 -24.45 -1.55
N ILE A 234 1.57 -24.11 -2.65
CA ILE A 234 1.20 -22.72 -3.00
C ILE A 234 -0.02 -22.28 -2.17
N LEU A 235 0.04 -21.06 -1.67
CA LEU A 235 -1.00 -20.39 -0.87
C LEU A 235 -2.25 -20.10 -1.71
N GLN A 236 -3.44 -20.50 -1.25
CA GLN A 236 -4.70 -20.04 -1.87
C GLN A 236 -5.75 -19.60 -0.83
N PRO A 237 -6.50 -18.50 -1.08
CA PRO A 237 -7.67 -18.08 -0.31
C PRO A 237 -8.67 -19.20 0.00
N ASP A 238 -9.38 -19.10 1.12
CA ASP A 238 -10.31 -20.11 1.65
C ASP A 238 -11.31 -20.66 0.62
N SER A 239 -11.71 -19.85 -0.36
CA SER A 239 -12.60 -20.27 -1.46
C SER A 239 -12.03 -21.35 -2.39
N LYS A 240 -10.72 -21.63 -2.36
CA LYS A 240 -10.03 -22.55 -3.28
C LYS A 240 -9.29 -23.71 -2.59
N ALA A 241 -9.42 -23.89 -1.28
CA ALA A 241 -8.74 -24.97 -0.56
C ALA A 241 -9.12 -26.37 -1.12
N PRO A 242 -8.15 -27.22 -1.50
CA PRO A 242 -8.43 -28.55 -2.06
C PRO A 242 -9.17 -29.46 -1.06
N ARG A 243 -10.15 -30.24 -1.54
CA ARG A 243 -10.93 -31.17 -0.70
C ARG A 243 -10.08 -32.16 0.11
N TRP A 244 -8.88 -32.53 -0.36
CA TRP A 244 -7.98 -33.44 0.34
C TRP A 244 -7.31 -32.80 1.57
N ALA A 245 -7.10 -31.48 1.59
CA ALA A 245 -6.62 -30.77 2.77
C ALA A 245 -7.69 -30.80 3.88
N ARG A 246 -8.98 -30.80 3.51
CA ARG A 246 -10.10 -30.97 4.43
C ARG A 246 -10.24 -32.39 4.99
N SER A 247 -9.68 -33.42 4.36
CA SER A 247 -9.78 -34.80 4.86
C SER A 247 -8.58 -35.24 5.70
N LEU A 248 -7.39 -34.66 5.48
CA LEU A 248 -6.17 -34.98 6.24
C LEU A 248 -6.10 -34.27 7.61
N ILE A 249 -6.70 -33.08 7.74
CA ILE A 249 -6.63 -32.26 8.95
C ILE A 249 -7.78 -32.58 9.93
N PHE A 250 -8.91 -33.09 9.41
CA PHE A 250 -10.18 -33.24 10.15
C PHE A 250 -10.58 -34.69 10.39
N ARG A 251 -9.60 -35.60 10.52
CA ARG A 251 -9.87 -37.05 10.65
C ARG A 251 -10.90 -37.41 11.74
N ASP A 252 -11.07 -36.56 12.76
CA ASP A 252 -12.01 -36.74 13.87
C ASP A 252 -12.92 -35.53 14.19
N GLN A 253 -13.04 -34.52 13.30
CA GLN A 253 -13.91 -33.34 13.53
C GLN A 253 -14.83 -33.09 12.32
N PRO A 254 -16.17 -33.21 12.43
CA PRO A 254 -17.05 -33.32 11.26
C PRO A 254 -17.38 -32.01 10.53
N GLN A 255 -16.83 -30.86 10.91
CA GLN A 255 -17.24 -29.56 10.38
C GLN A 255 -16.03 -28.75 9.94
N SER A 256 -16.17 -28.02 8.83
CA SER A 256 -15.27 -26.91 8.45
C SER A 256 -15.04 -25.97 9.64
N PRO A 257 -13.97 -25.17 9.70
CA PRO A 257 -13.63 -24.39 10.89
C PRO A 257 -14.54 -23.15 11.02
N GLU A 258 -15.84 -23.35 11.26
CA GLU A 258 -16.82 -22.31 11.60
C GLU A 258 -16.35 -21.48 12.79
N TRP A 259 -15.62 -22.09 13.73
CA TRP A 259 -15.06 -21.39 14.91
C TRP A 259 -13.99 -20.36 14.54
N ALA A 260 -13.21 -20.60 13.49
CA ALA A 260 -12.14 -19.70 13.09
C ALA A 260 -12.66 -18.60 12.17
N GLU A 261 -13.58 -18.92 11.26
CA GLU A 261 -14.38 -17.90 10.58
C GLU A 261 -15.10 -17.02 11.61
N ALA A 262 -15.75 -17.61 12.62
CA ALA A 262 -16.37 -16.86 13.71
C ALA A 262 -15.36 -16.03 14.51
N LEU A 263 -14.13 -16.49 14.70
CA LEU A 263 -13.07 -15.73 15.38
C LEU A 263 -12.67 -14.46 14.60
N PHE A 264 -12.47 -14.56 13.28
CA PHE A 264 -12.10 -13.41 12.44
C PHE A 264 -13.28 -12.49 12.11
N HIS A 265 -14.50 -13.03 12.04
CA HIS A 265 -15.72 -12.24 11.89
C HIS A 265 -16.12 -11.48 13.16
N ARG A 266 -15.68 -11.93 14.35
CA ARG A 266 -16.00 -11.26 15.63
C ARG A 266 -15.33 -9.90 15.78
N ARG A 267 -14.12 -9.70 15.23
CA ARG A 267 -13.37 -8.43 15.34
C ARG A 267 -12.54 -8.17 14.08
N PRO A 268 -13.11 -7.52 13.05
CA PRO A 268 -12.33 -7.12 11.89
C PRO A 268 -11.26 -6.10 12.29
N TRP A 269 -10.15 -6.04 11.54
CA TRP A 269 -9.03 -5.14 11.84
C TRP A 269 -9.45 -3.66 11.97
N PHE A 270 -10.49 -3.27 11.22
CA PHE A 270 -11.04 -1.91 11.17
C PHE A 270 -12.07 -1.62 12.28
N HIS A 271 -12.46 -2.62 13.09
CA HIS A 271 -13.30 -2.37 14.26
C HIS A 271 -12.56 -1.42 15.21
N ASP A 272 -13.19 -0.32 15.63
CA ASP A 272 -12.57 0.76 16.43
C ASP A 272 -11.26 1.33 15.86
N ALA A 273 -11.02 1.16 14.56
CA ALA A 273 -9.84 1.73 13.94
C ALA A 273 -9.92 3.24 13.98
N SER A 274 -8.90 3.86 14.57
CA SER A 274 -8.90 5.29 14.86
C SER A 274 -7.47 5.83 14.83
N ILE A 275 -7.35 7.13 14.58
CA ILE A 275 -6.10 7.86 14.70
C ILE A 275 -6.16 8.73 15.94
N HIS A 276 -5.19 8.60 16.82
CA HIS A 276 -5.10 9.45 17.99
C HIS A 276 -4.78 10.89 17.59
N ALA A 277 -5.65 11.83 17.99
CA ALA A 277 -5.65 13.21 17.52
C ALA A 277 -4.26 13.85 17.61
N ASN A 278 -3.65 13.81 18.80
CA ASN A 278 -2.40 14.53 19.08
C ASN A 278 -1.12 13.86 18.57
N THR A 279 -1.13 12.55 18.35
CA THR A 279 0.09 11.77 18.11
C THR A 279 0.14 11.15 16.72
N GLY A 280 -0.99 11.14 16.01
CA GLY A 280 -1.13 10.40 14.75
C GLY A 280 -1.02 8.88 14.93
N ALA A 281 -1.11 8.37 16.16
CA ALA A 281 -0.96 6.95 16.43
C ALA A 281 -2.16 6.18 15.87
N LEU A 282 -1.88 5.13 15.08
CA LEU A 282 -2.91 4.31 14.46
C LEU A 282 -3.32 3.18 15.41
N ARG A 283 -4.59 3.16 15.77
CA ARG A 283 -5.20 2.14 16.61
C ARG A 283 -5.91 1.13 15.71
N VAL A 284 -5.51 -0.14 15.75
CA VAL A 284 -6.10 -1.24 14.92
C VAL A 284 -6.06 -2.57 15.64
N TYR A 285 -6.92 -3.50 15.25
CA TYR A 285 -6.83 -4.89 15.69
C TYR A 285 -5.82 -5.67 14.84
N LEU A 286 -4.90 -6.36 15.52
CA LEU A 286 -3.91 -7.24 14.92
C LEU A 286 -3.93 -8.59 15.65
N THR A 287 -3.49 -9.64 14.97
CA THR A 287 -3.23 -10.93 15.62
C THR A 287 -1.73 -11.03 15.87
N HIS A 288 -1.32 -11.08 17.14
CA HIS A 288 0.07 -11.42 17.48
C HIS A 288 0.37 -12.85 17.05
N PHE A 289 1.46 -13.06 16.32
CA PHE A 289 1.83 -14.38 15.80
C PHE A 289 2.98 -15.00 16.60
N CYS A 290 4.15 -14.37 16.63
CA CYS A 290 5.28 -14.83 17.43
C CYS A 290 6.31 -13.71 17.68
N ALA A 291 7.23 -13.94 18.62
CA ALA A 291 8.47 -13.15 18.72
C ALA A 291 9.47 -13.61 17.66
N ILE A 292 10.24 -12.68 17.10
CA ILE A 292 11.32 -12.99 16.16
C ILE A 292 12.58 -13.26 16.97
N SER A 293 12.84 -14.51 17.32
CA SER A 293 13.93 -14.86 18.26
C SER A 293 15.33 -14.88 17.63
N ARG A 294 15.44 -14.83 16.31
CA ARG A 294 16.73 -14.79 15.59
C ARG A 294 16.71 -13.77 14.47
N ARG A 295 17.89 -13.24 14.17
CA ARG A 295 18.07 -12.26 13.12
C ARG A 295 17.75 -12.89 11.75
N PRO A 296 16.89 -12.26 10.93
CA PRO A 296 16.61 -12.75 9.58
C PRO A 296 17.87 -12.71 8.72
N SER A 297 18.11 -13.76 7.93
CA SER A 297 19.20 -13.83 6.95
C SER A 297 18.64 -13.76 5.52
N LEU A 298 19.29 -12.99 4.65
CA LEU A 298 18.88 -12.88 3.25
C LEU A 298 19.10 -14.21 2.50
N VAL A 299 18.06 -14.70 1.83
CA VAL A 299 18.09 -15.93 1.03
C VAL A 299 18.23 -15.61 -0.46
N ASP A 300 17.33 -14.76 -0.98
CA ASP A 300 17.28 -14.40 -2.40
C ASP A 300 16.59 -13.04 -2.57
N THR A 301 16.68 -12.45 -3.76
CA THR A 301 15.98 -11.21 -4.13
C THR A 301 15.14 -11.44 -5.39
N ILE A 302 13.85 -11.15 -5.31
CA ILE A 302 12.86 -11.34 -6.39
C ILE A 302 12.24 -9.98 -6.71
N GLY A 303 12.61 -9.41 -7.85
CA GLY A 303 12.17 -8.07 -8.24
C GLY A 303 12.61 -7.01 -7.22
N SER A 304 11.65 -6.29 -6.62
CA SER A 304 11.91 -5.30 -5.56
C SER A 304 11.91 -5.89 -4.14
N SER A 305 11.53 -7.16 -3.98
CA SER A 305 11.36 -7.79 -2.66
C SER A 305 12.48 -8.77 -2.35
N CYS A 306 12.95 -8.75 -1.11
CA CYS A 306 13.93 -9.66 -0.57
C CYS A 306 13.24 -10.79 0.21
N LEU A 307 13.74 -12.01 0.05
CA LEU A 307 13.31 -13.18 0.78
C LEU A 307 14.28 -13.43 1.95
N PHE A 308 13.77 -13.41 3.17
CA PHE A 308 14.56 -13.62 4.39
C PHE A 308 14.15 -14.91 5.09
N GLU A 309 15.13 -15.65 5.59
CA GLU A 309 14.93 -16.81 6.46
C GLU A 309 15.11 -16.39 7.92
N VAL A 310 14.19 -16.78 8.78
CA VAL A 310 14.32 -16.73 10.23
C VAL A 310 14.38 -18.16 10.73
N LEU A 311 15.55 -18.55 11.24
CA LEU A 311 15.78 -19.86 11.82
C LEU A 311 15.14 -19.94 13.21
N GLY A 312 14.15 -20.80 13.35
CA GLY A 312 13.68 -21.31 14.63
C GLY A 312 14.43 -22.59 15.03
N ASN A 313 14.13 -23.09 16.23
CA ASN A 313 14.81 -24.29 16.75
C ASN A 313 14.43 -25.56 15.97
N SER A 314 13.20 -25.65 15.47
CA SER A 314 12.77 -26.76 14.60
C SER A 314 11.76 -26.34 13.53
N SER A 315 11.69 -25.04 13.25
CA SER A 315 11.00 -24.48 12.09
C SER A 315 11.82 -23.38 11.42
N ARG A 316 11.60 -23.14 10.14
CA ARG A 316 12.17 -22.01 9.39
C ARG A 316 11.02 -21.15 8.88
N LEU A 317 11.06 -19.86 9.17
CA LEU A 317 10.11 -18.90 8.61
C LEU A 317 10.78 -18.21 7.42
N PHE A 318 10.05 -18.05 6.32
CA PHE A 318 10.50 -17.25 5.20
C PHE A 318 9.59 -16.04 5.04
N LEU A 319 10.17 -14.83 5.14
CA LEU A 319 9.47 -13.55 5.07
C LEU A 319 9.87 -12.81 3.80
N ALA A 320 8.89 -12.31 3.05
CA ALA A 320 9.12 -11.52 1.85
C ALA A 320 8.88 -10.03 2.14
N SER A 321 9.91 -9.20 2.04
CA SER A 321 9.79 -7.76 2.31
C SER A 321 10.69 -6.94 1.39
N GLU A 322 10.25 -5.74 1.00
CA GLU A 322 11.13 -4.76 0.34
C GLU A 322 12.06 -4.06 1.36
N THR A 323 11.75 -4.14 2.66
CA THR A 323 12.64 -3.65 3.72
C THR A 323 13.73 -4.69 4.00
N ASN A 324 14.97 -4.23 4.17
CA ASN A 324 16.06 -5.13 4.57
C ASN A 324 15.87 -5.59 6.03
N LEU A 325 15.32 -6.79 6.22
CA LEU A 325 15.03 -7.33 7.55
C LEU A 325 16.29 -7.70 8.32
N GLU A 326 17.38 -8.04 7.63
CA GLU A 326 18.66 -8.35 8.28
C GLU A 326 19.20 -7.14 9.02
N SER A 327 19.14 -5.93 8.47
CA SER A 327 19.66 -4.73 9.15
C SER A 327 18.68 -4.10 10.15
N THR A 328 17.37 -4.33 9.99
CA THR A 328 16.33 -3.59 10.73
C THR A 328 15.75 -4.34 11.92
N VAL A 329 15.62 -5.67 11.83
CA VAL A 329 14.98 -6.48 12.85
C VAL A 329 15.92 -6.70 14.04
N ASP A 330 15.41 -6.42 15.23
CA ASP A 330 16.03 -6.72 16.52
C ASP A 330 15.40 -7.98 17.13
N PRO A 331 16.14 -9.10 17.20
CA PRO A 331 15.60 -10.36 17.67
C PRO A 331 15.21 -10.40 19.16
N THR A 332 15.61 -9.38 19.93
CA THR A 332 15.32 -9.33 21.37
C THR A 332 13.92 -8.79 21.65
N ASP A 333 13.45 -7.87 20.82
CA ASP A 333 12.23 -7.09 21.05
C ASP A 333 11.20 -7.23 19.93
N ASP A 334 11.58 -7.59 18.70
CA ASP A 334 10.65 -7.53 17.56
C ASP A 334 9.70 -8.73 17.50
N HIS A 335 8.43 -8.43 17.22
CA HIS A 335 7.38 -9.44 17.09
C HIS A 335 6.71 -9.36 15.71
N LEU A 336 6.29 -10.53 15.24
CA LEU A 336 5.51 -10.68 14.02
C LEU A 336 4.02 -10.66 14.34
N PHE A 337 3.27 -9.83 13.63
CA PHE A 337 1.83 -9.67 13.71
C PHE A 337 1.18 -9.93 12.35
N ILE A 338 -0.07 -10.36 12.37
CA ILE A 338 -0.89 -10.61 11.17
C ILE A 338 -2.06 -9.63 11.18
N LEU A 339 -2.21 -8.90 10.08
CA LEU A 339 -3.39 -8.11 9.76
C LEU A 339 -4.21 -8.87 8.72
N ASN A 340 -5.43 -9.27 9.11
CA ASN A 340 -6.39 -9.87 8.20
C ASN A 340 -7.21 -8.77 7.52
N THR A 341 -7.06 -8.61 6.21
CA THR A 341 -7.72 -7.53 5.45
C THR A 341 -9.21 -7.74 5.23
N GLY A 342 -9.74 -8.95 5.47
CA GLY A 342 -11.12 -9.34 5.17
C GLY A 342 -11.36 -9.77 3.72
N ASN A 343 -10.47 -9.43 2.79
CA ASN A 343 -10.58 -9.73 1.36
C ASN A 343 -9.66 -10.90 0.92
N SER A 344 -9.45 -11.88 1.79
CA SER A 344 -8.55 -13.03 1.57
C SER A 344 -7.05 -12.70 1.42
N LYS A 345 -6.64 -11.48 1.75
CA LYS A 345 -5.22 -11.07 1.80
C LYS A 345 -4.77 -10.92 3.25
N LEU A 346 -3.55 -11.33 3.54
CA LEU A 346 -2.89 -11.14 4.82
C LEU A 346 -1.70 -10.19 4.65
N ILE A 347 -1.54 -9.30 5.62
CA ILE A 347 -0.36 -8.45 5.72
C ILE A 347 0.37 -8.86 7.00
N TYR A 348 1.67 -9.10 6.88
CA TYR A 348 2.50 -9.48 8.01
C TYR A 348 3.29 -8.25 8.46
N LEU A 349 3.14 -7.83 9.70
CA LEU A 349 3.76 -6.62 10.23
C LEU A 349 4.78 -7.01 11.29
N ILE A 350 6.00 -6.46 11.19
CA ILE A 350 7.01 -6.58 12.24
C ILE A 350 6.93 -5.33 13.10
N LEU A 351 6.64 -5.52 14.38
CA LEU A 351 6.38 -4.47 15.34
C LEU A 351 7.30 -4.61 16.56
N ARG A 352 7.88 -3.49 16.99
CA ARG A 352 8.69 -3.38 18.22
C ARG A 352 7.86 -2.80 19.35
N PRO A 353 7.73 -3.46 20.50
CA PRO A 353 7.02 -2.92 21.65
C PRO A 353 7.69 -1.64 22.15
N LEU A 354 6.88 -0.71 22.65
CA LEU A 354 7.35 0.50 23.32
C LEU A 354 7.09 0.40 24.82
N ALA A 355 7.54 1.40 25.58
CA ALA A 355 7.42 1.43 27.04
C ALA A 355 5.96 1.36 27.56
N TYR A 356 4.96 1.67 26.73
CA TYR A 356 3.55 1.59 27.11
C TYR A 356 2.91 0.30 26.63
N PRO A 357 2.01 -0.30 27.44
CA PRO A 357 1.34 -1.53 27.07
C PRO A 357 0.55 -1.33 25.77
N ARG A 358 0.62 -2.34 24.88
CA ARG A 358 -0.07 -2.38 23.59
C ARG A 358 0.30 -1.26 22.61
N THR A 359 1.42 -0.57 22.84
CA THR A 359 1.97 0.41 21.90
C THR A 359 3.21 -0.14 21.22
N TYR A 360 3.29 0.07 19.91
CA TYR A 360 4.33 -0.51 19.09
C TYR A 360 4.84 0.50 18.07
N LYS A 361 6.13 0.40 17.75
CA LYS A 361 6.72 1.01 16.57
C LYS A 361 6.70 0.00 15.43
N MET A 362 6.24 0.43 14.27
CA MET A 362 6.31 -0.39 13.06
C MET A 362 7.74 -0.42 12.54
N ILE A 363 8.25 -1.62 12.25
CA ILE A 363 9.61 -1.84 11.75
C ILE A 363 9.58 -2.12 10.26
N ALA A 364 8.76 -3.09 9.84
CA ALA A 364 8.62 -3.49 8.45
C ALA A 364 7.26 -4.14 8.19
N ALA A 365 6.89 -4.23 6.91
CA ALA A 365 5.78 -5.02 6.42
C ALA A 365 6.29 -6.09 5.44
N CYS A 366 5.71 -7.29 5.52
CA CYS A 366 6.03 -8.41 4.66
C CYS A 366 4.79 -8.83 3.87
N THR A 367 4.99 -9.10 2.58
CA THR A 367 3.91 -9.49 1.65
C THR A 367 3.52 -10.94 1.83
N HIS A 368 4.48 -11.80 2.18
CA HIS A 368 4.28 -13.24 2.31
C HIS A 368 5.05 -13.80 3.52
N LEU A 369 4.50 -14.88 4.08
CA LEU A 369 5.09 -15.70 5.12
C LEU A 369 4.96 -17.18 4.72
N PHE A 370 6.08 -17.91 4.72
CA PHE A 370 6.11 -19.36 4.54
C PHE A 370 6.75 -20.01 5.75
N ILE A 371 6.32 -21.24 6.08
CA ILE A 371 6.87 -21.97 7.22
C ILE A 371 7.31 -23.38 6.80
N HIS A 372 8.48 -23.79 7.26
CA HIS A 372 9.03 -25.12 7.06
C HIS A 372 9.35 -25.77 8.41
N PHE A 373 9.15 -27.09 8.57
CA PHE A 373 9.33 -27.81 9.83
C PHE A 373 10.39 -28.93 9.74
N HIS A 374 11.22 -29.07 10.77
CA HIS A 374 12.23 -30.12 10.90
C HIS A 374 11.67 -31.36 11.62
N GLY A 375 11.45 -32.46 10.88
CA GLY A 375 11.31 -33.84 11.39
C GLY A 375 10.01 -34.22 12.14
N GLY A 376 9.19 -35.14 11.58
CA GLY A 376 8.17 -35.91 12.34
C GLY A 376 6.86 -36.35 11.62
N ILE A 377 6.85 -37.57 11.08
CA ILE A 377 5.73 -38.54 10.86
C ILE A 377 4.55 -38.23 9.87
N THR A 378 4.31 -37.03 9.34
CA THR A 378 3.23 -36.81 8.31
C THR A 378 3.64 -35.87 7.15
N PRO A 379 2.97 -35.88 5.97
CA PRO A 379 3.57 -35.44 4.68
C PRO A 379 3.70 -33.92 4.49
N PHE A 380 3.45 -33.12 5.52
CA PHE A 380 3.49 -31.66 5.45
C PHE A 380 4.90 -31.13 5.74
N ARG A 381 5.84 -31.36 4.80
CA ARG A 381 7.23 -30.89 4.95
C ARG A 381 7.37 -29.36 4.84
N SER A 382 6.42 -28.66 4.24
CA SER A 382 6.40 -27.20 4.18
C SER A 382 4.95 -26.71 4.19
N LEU A 383 4.64 -25.79 5.09
CA LEU A 383 3.31 -25.22 5.29
C LEU A 383 3.34 -23.74 4.97
N SER A 384 2.60 -23.37 3.95
CA SER A 384 2.33 -21.98 3.65
C SER A 384 0.98 -21.61 4.26
N ILE A 385 0.93 -20.60 5.11
CA ILE A 385 -0.28 -20.18 5.82
C ILE A 385 -1.22 -19.46 4.85
N SER A 386 -2.24 -20.16 4.33
CA SER A 386 -3.18 -19.62 3.34
C SER A 386 -4.57 -19.27 3.88
N SER A 387 -4.85 -19.68 5.11
CA SER A 387 -6.00 -19.26 5.89
C SER A 387 -5.52 -19.17 7.33
N VAL A 388 -5.86 -18.09 8.03
CA VAL A 388 -5.49 -17.97 9.44
C VAL A 388 -6.13 -19.13 10.21
N ALA A 389 -7.38 -19.50 9.90
CA ALA A 389 -8.05 -20.68 10.47
C ALA A 389 -7.27 -22.00 10.27
N VAL A 390 -6.76 -22.23 9.06
CA VAL A 390 -6.02 -23.45 8.71
C VAL A 390 -4.62 -23.43 9.30
N GLY A 391 -3.93 -22.29 9.28
CA GLY A 391 -2.64 -22.11 9.95
C GLY A 391 -2.77 -22.37 11.46
N ILE A 392 -3.77 -21.78 12.09
CA ILE A 392 -4.07 -22.00 13.52
C ILE A 392 -4.49 -23.44 13.77
N SER A 393 -5.29 -24.07 12.90
CA SER A 393 -5.73 -25.46 13.07
C SER A 393 -4.59 -26.47 12.87
N VAL A 394 -3.68 -26.22 11.92
CA VAL A 394 -2.48 -27.04 11.71
C VAL A 394 -1.50 -26.86 12.85
N ILE A 395 -1.27 -25.63 13.31
CA ILE A 395 -0.52 -25.34 14.54
C ILE A 395 -1.20 -26.08 15.71
N ARG A 396 -2.51 -25.93 15.93
CA ARG A 396 -3.30 -26.61 16.97
C ARG A 396 -3.22 -28.13 16.90
N SER A 397 -3.27 -28.72 15.71
CA SER A 397 -3.20 -30.18 15.51
C SER A 397 -1.80 -30.69 15.84
N GLY A 398 -0.75 -29.99 15.41
CA GLY A 398 0.62 -30.25 15.84
C GLY A 398 0.82 -30.08 17.36
N LEU A 399 0.23 -29.04 17.95
CA LEU A 399 0.27 -28.74 19.39
C LEU A 399 -0.47 -29.81 20.22
N ASN A 400 -1.63 -30.31 19.76
CA ASN A 400 -2.40 -31.37 20.43
C ASN A 400 -1.70 -32.74 20.36
N ILE A 401 -1.01 -33.04 19.25
CA ILE A 401 -0.19 -34.27 19.13
C ILE A 401 1.04 -34.20 20.06
N SER A 402 1.55 -32.99 20.33
CA SER A 402 2.74 -32.72 21.14
C SER A 402 2.48 -32.59 22.65
N MET A 403 1.24 -32.71 23.14
CA MET A 403 0.96 -32.59 24.60
C MET A 403 1.62 -33.69 25.45
N ALA A 404 2.13 -34.76 24.85
CA ALA A 404 2.91 -35.80 25.53
C ALA A 404 4.43 -35.60 25.45
N ASP A 405 4.92 -34.68 24.60
CA ASP A 405 6.36 -34.46 24.37
C ASP A 405 6.63 -32.98 24.03
N LEU A 406 7.23 -32.24 24.96
CA LEU A 406 7.44 -30.78 24.92
C LEU A 406 8.45 -30.32 23.85
N THR A 407 9.14 -31.24 23.21
CA THR A 407 10.17 -30.98 22.19
C THR A 407 9.62 -30.28 20.93
N GLY A 408 8.34 -30.50 20.60
CA GLY A 408 7.65 -29.89 19.46
C GLY A 408 7.08 -28.49 19.70
N MET A 409 6.84 -28.08 20.95
CA MET A 409 6.27 -26.77 21.29
C MET A 409 7.35 -25.68 21.47
N ASN A 410 8.54 -26.04 21.95
CA ASN A 410 9.75 -25.21 21.96
C ASN A 410 10.18 -24.72 20.55
N MET A 411 9.58 -25.30 19.53
CA MET A 411 9.77 -25.03 18.11
C MET A 411 9.23 -23.67 17.67
N TYR A 412 8.16 -23.18 18.32
CA TYR A 412 7.49 -21.90 18.00
C TYR A 412 7.62 -20.86 19.10
N PHE A 413 7.78 -21.30 20.36
CA PHE A 413 7.90 -20.44 21.54
C PHE A 413 9.17 -20.85 22.31
N PRO A 414 10.34 -20.34 21.90
CA PRO A 414 11.63 -20.84 22.38
C PRO A 414 11.93 -20.54 23.86
N SER A 415 11.05 -19.78 24.52
CA SER A 415 11.13 -19.41 25.94
C SER A 415 10.10 -20.14 26.82
N ALA A 416 9.30 -21.06 26.25
CA ALA A 416 8.23 -21.76 26.97
C ALA A 416 8.78 -22.99 27.70
N GLU A 417 8.72 -23.01 29.03
CA GLU A 417 9.19 -24.15 29.85
C GLU A 417 8.12 -25.23 30.03
N THR A 418 6.84 -24.85 29.91
CA THR A 418 5.68 -25.71 29.99
C THR A 418 4.67 -25.41 28.87
N GLY A 419 3.80 -26.36 28.53
CA GLY A 419 2.71 -26.12 27.56
C GLY A 419 1.78 -24.97 27.96
N TRP A 420 1.73 -24.62 29.26
CA TRP A 420 0.98 -23.49 29.80
C TRP A 420 1.61 -22.12 29.48
N ASP A 421 2.90 -22.04 29.16
CA ASP A 421 3.56 -20.79 28.77
C ASP A 421 3.21 -20.36 27.34
N THR A 422 2.78 -21.32 26.50
CA THR A 422 2.26 -21.06 25.14
C THR A 422 0.81 -20.58 25.15
N LEU A 423 0.13 -20.68 26.31
CA LEU A 423 -1.25 -20.28 26.48
C LEU A 423 -1.40 -18.80 26.15
N SER A 424 -0.49 -17.88 26.49
CA SER A 424 -0.66 -16.44 26.23
C SER A 424 -0.77 -16.07 24.73
N ALA A 425 -0.03 -16.72 23.83
CA ALA A 425 -0.15 -16.52 22.39
C ALA A 425 -1.41 -17.20 21.83
N TYR A 426 -1.77 -18.36 22.37
CA TYR A 426 -2.93 -19.14 21.96
C TYR A 426 -4.27 -18.56 22.47
N TRP A 427 -4.29 -18.13 23.73
CA TRP A 427 -5.28 -17.27 24.40
C TRP A 427 -5.27 -15.89 23.75
N GLY A 428 -4.11 -15.42 23.26
CA GLY A 428 -3.98 -14.25 22.40
C GLY A 428 -4.78 -14.36 21.11
N MET A 429 -4.66 -15.50 20.44
CA MET A 429 -5.39 -15.79 19.20
C MET A 429 -6.86 -16.13 19.45
N LEU A 430 -7.21 -16.74 20.58
CA LEU A 430 -8.58 -17.11 20.94
C LEU A 430 -9.39 -16.01 21.65
N MET A 431 -8.73 -15.09 22.37
CA MET A 431 -9.34 -14.07 23.24
C MET A 431 -8.78 -12.65 23.01
N ASP A 432 -7.57 -12.50 22.47
CA ASP A 432 -6.82 -11.24 22.38
C ASP A 432 -6.53 -10.83 20.93
N SER A 433 -7.59 -10.81 20.10
CA SER A 433 -7.70 -9.73 19.12
C SER A 433 -7.76 -8.43 19.94
N GLY A 434 -6.56 -7.95 20.27
CA GLY A 434 -6.30 -6.80 21.10
C GLY A 434 -6.22 -5.56 20.24
N ILE A 435 -6.58 -4.43 20.82
CA ILE A 435 -6.40 -3.16 20.12
C ILE A 435 -4.95 -2.74 20.30
N TYR A 436 -4.21 -2.65 19.20
CA TYR A 436 -2.80 -2.27 19.13
C TYR A 436 -2.66 -0.85 18.59
N VAL A 437 -1.72 -0.10 19.16
CA VAL A 437 -1.47 1.30 18.77
C VAL A 437 -0.08 1.41 18.15
N LEU A 438 -0.03 1.79 16.88
CA LEU A 438 1.19 2.00 16.11
C LEU A 438 1.62 3.47 16.22
N GLN A 439 2.77 3.74 16.84
CA GLN A 439 3.26 5.09 17.16
C GLN A 439 4.77 5.25 16.93
N SER A 440 5.23 6.49 16.71
CA SER A 440 6.66 6.85 16.73
C SER A 440 7.11 7.31 18.14
N LEU A 441 8.27 6.82 18.58
CA LEU A 441 8.95 7.26 19.80
C LEU A 441 9.74 8.55 19.52
N ASP A 442 9.15 9.70 19.84
CA ASP A 442 9.84 10.80 20.53
C ASP A 442 8.78 11.86 20.91
N ARG A 443 8.60 12.08 22.21
CA ARG A 443 7.66 13.07 22.77
C ARG A 443 8.09 14.48 22.35
N GLY A 444 7.47 15.03 21.32
CA GLY A 444 7.70 16.42 20.94
C GLY A 444 6.63 17.08 20.08
N TYR A 445 5.60 16.35 19.62
CA TYR A 445 4.65 16.90 18.65
C TYR A 445 3.20 16.71 19.11
N GLN A 446 2.48 17.82 19.24
CA GLN A 446 1.03 17.88 19.36
C GLN A 446 0.48 18.16 17.95
N VAL A 447 -0.20 17.19 17.35
CA VAL A 447 -1.04 17.42 16.18
C VAL A 447 -2.26 18.24 16.65
N ALA A 448 -2.52 19.38 16.00
CA ALA A 448 -3.63 20.26 16.37
C ALA A 448 -4.99 19.54 16.25
N ASP A 449 -5.85 19.68 17.27
CA ASP A 449 -7.19 19.06 17.37
C ASP A 449 -8.09 19.34 16.15
N SER A 450 -7.86 20.44 15.42
CA SER A 450 -8.68 20.88 14.30
C SER A 450 -8.50 20.08 13.00
N ALA A 451 -7.49 19.21 12.89
CA ALA A 451 -7.21 18.49 11.64
C ALA A 451 -7.96 17.15 11.51
N ILE A 452 -8.44 16.58 12.63
CA ILE A 452 -9.04 15.23 12.66
C ILE A 452 -10.56 15.29 12.84
N GLY A 453 -11.09 16.36 13.45
CA GLY A 453 -12.55 16.56 13.63
C GLY A 453 -13.34 16.79 12.34
N CYS A 454 -12.69 17.07 11.20
CA CYS A 454 -13.38 17.25 9.90
C CYS A 454 -13.68 15.92 9.18
N LEU A 455 -13.24 14.77 9.70
CA LEU A 455 -13.49 13.45 9.11
C LEU A 455 -14.51 12.60 9.91
N GLU A 456 -15.10 13.15 10.97
CA GLU A 456 -16.15 12.51 11.79
C GLU A 456 -17.59 12.84 11.33
N CYS A 457 -17.78 13.44 10.16
CA CYS A 457 -19.11 13.65 9.62
C CYS A 457 -19.63 12.35 8.97
N ASP A 458 -20.72 11.84 9.54
CA ASP A 458 -21.61 10.77 9.05
C ASP A 458 -21.28 9.32 9.42
N ALA A 459 -21.41 9.01 10.71
CA ALA A 459 -22.10 7.79 11.15
C ALA A 459 -23.07 8.15 12.28
N GLY A 460 -24.34 8.29 11.94
CA GLY A 460 -25.37 8.78 12.85
C GLY A 460 -25.54 7.95 14.11
N VAL A 461 -25.44 8.62 15.25
CA VAL A 461 -26.31 8.39 16.42
C VAL A 461 -26.76 9.76 16.90
N VAL A 462 -27.95 10.14 16.45
CA VAL A 462 -28.74 11.19 17.11
C VAL A 462 -29.15 10.62 18.46
N GLN A 463 -28.47 11.02 19.53
CA GLN A 463 -29.04 10.94 20.87
C GLN A 463 -29.71 12.29 21.17
N ILE A 464 -31.02 12.32 20.95
CA ILE A 464 -31.90 13.28 21.62
C ILE A 464 -31.97 12.82 23.08
N GLY A 465 -31.32 13.57 23.96
CA GLY A 465 -31.54 13.49 25.40
C GLY A 465 -32.29 14.75 25.82
N ASP A 466 -33.55 14.55 26.17
CA ASP A 466 -34.42 15.53 26.83
C ASP A 466 -33.75 16.04 28.11
N ASP A 467 -33.63 17.36 28.25
CA ASP A 467 -33.63 18.02 29.55
C ASP A 467 -34.74 19.07 29.52
N GLY A 468 -35.92 18.64 29.97
CA GLY A 468 -36.98 19.50 30.46
C GLY A 468 -36.62 20.04 31.85
N ALA A 469 -37.21 21.20 32.15
CA ALA A 469 -37.12 21.97 33.38
C ALA A 469 -37.33 21.19 34.70
#